data_AF-A0A916XEK3-F1
#
_entry.id   AF-A0A916XEK3-F1
#
_cell.length_a   1.000
_cell.length_b   1.000
_cell.length_c   1.000
_cell.angle_alpha   90.00
_cell.angle_beta   90.00
_cell.angle_gamma   90.00
#
_symmetry.space_group_name_H-M   'P 1'
#
loop_
_entity.id
_entity.type
_entity.pdbx_description
1 polymer ?
#
loop_
_entity_poly.entity_id
_entity_poly.type
_entity_poly.pdbx_seq_one_letter_code
_entity_poly.pdbx_strand_id
1 'polypeptide(L)' 'MLKPVEITDAEADRRGVAPGWWGADDNGRLILGPYPSREAALVGITNHGAGAETPAGA' A
#
# COMPACT_ATOMS: atom_id res chain seq x y z
N MET A 1 -1.20 -10.06 3.86
CA MET A 1 -1.02 -8.81 4.65
C MET A 1 -0.45 -7.74 3.74
N LEU A 2 -0.82 -6.47 3.90
CA LEU A 2 -0.19 -5.42 3.11
C LEU A 2 1.19 -5.06 3.68
N LYS A 3 2.16 -4.82 2.81
CA LYS A 3 3.52 -4.42 3.14
C LYS A 3 3.90 -3.18 2.34
N PRO A 4 4.61 -2.21 2.95
CA PRO A 4 5.09 -1.05 2.22
C PRO A 4 6.20 -1.49 1.26
N VAL A 5 6.07 -1.10 -0.01
CA VAL A 5 7.06 -1.34 -1.07
C VAL A 5 7.35 -0.02 -1.76
N GLU A 6 8.61 0.20 -2.12
CA GLU A 6 9.02 1.33 -2.94
C GLU A 6 8.96 0.94 -4.42
N ILE A 7 8.26 1.73 -5.21
CA ILE A 7 8.19 1.60 -6.66
C ILE A 7 9.02 2.73 -7.27
N THR A 8 10.12 2.35 -7.93
CA THR A 8 11.00 3.26 -8.66
C THR A 8 10.36 3.67 -9.98
N ASP A 9 10.84 4.76 -10.59
CA ASP A 9 10.34 5.27 -11.87
C ASP A 9 10.32 4.21 -12.98
N ALA A 10 11.40 3.42 -13.11
CA ALA A 10 11.52 2.36 -14.10
C ALA A 10 10.59 1.15 -13.85
N GLU A 11 10.17 0.92 -12.60
CA GLU A 11 9.17 -0.11 -12.27
C GLU A 11 7.76 0.45 -12.42
N ALA A 12 7.57 1.74 -12.11
CA ALA A 12 6.32 2.46 -12.27
C ALA A 12 5.87 2.49 -13.74
N ASP A 13 6.79 2.82 -14.65
CA ASP A 13 6.58 2.80 -16.10
C ASP A 13 6.18 1.40 -16.58
N ARG A 14 6.95 0.36 -16.21
CA ARG A 14 6.66 -1.04 -16.57
C ARG A 14 5.31 -1.53 -16.07
N ARG A 15 4.86 -1.04 -14.91
CA ARG A 15 3.57 -1.42 -14.30
C ARG A 15 2.42 -0.48 -14.66
N GLY A 16 2.69 0.64 -15.34
CA GLY A 16 1.69 1.66 -15.66
C GLY A 16 1.11 2.37 -14.43
N VAL A 17 1.92 2.56 -13.38
CA VAL A 17 1.53 3.22 -12.12
C VAL A 17 2.44 4.41 -11.83
N ALA A 18 2.12 5.18 -10.80
CA ALA A 18 2.98 6.27 -10.34
C ALA A 18 4.13 5.75 -9.43
N PRO A 19 5.34 6.34 -9.52
CA PRO A 19 6.44 6.03 -8.62
C PRO A 19 6.12 6.49 -7.19
N GLY A 20 6.77 5.87 -6.21
CA GLY A 20 6.62 6.18 -4.80
C GLY A 20 6.36 4.96 -3.94
N TRP A 21 5.90 5.18 -2.71
CA TRP A 21 5.63 4.10 -1.76
C TRP A 21 4.21 3.57 -1.92
N TRP A 22 4.05 2.25 -1.91
CA TRP A 22 2.75 1.59 -2.05
C TRP A 22 2.56 0.55 -0.97
N GLY A 23 1.31 0.31 -0.58
CA GLY A 23 0.92 -0.90 0.14
C GLY A 23 0.60 -2.01 -0.84
N ALA A 24 1.47 -3.03 -0.89
CA ALA A 24 1.30 -4.19 -1.75
C ALA A 24 0.93 -5.44 -0.94
N ASP A 25 0.15 -6.34 -1.51
CA ASP A 25 -0.11 -7.65 -0.91
C ASP A 25 1.06 -8.62 -1.13
N ASP A 26 0.99 -9.82 -0.55
CA ASP A 26 2.05 -10.84 -0.66
C ASP A 26 2.26 -11.34 -2.11
N ASN A 27 1.30 -11.16 -3.02
CA ASN A 27 1.45 -11.43 -4.45
C ASN A 27 2.04 -10.25 -5.24
N GLY A 28 2.38 -9.14 -4.56
CA GLY A 28 2.96 -7.96 -5.18
C GLY A 28 1.96 -7.08 -5.93
N ARG A 29 0.64 -7.26 -5.74
CA ARG A 29 -0.38 -6.34 -6.27
C ARG A 29 -0.40 -5.10 -5.40
N LEU A 30 -0.35 -3.93 -6.05
CA LEU A 30 -0.44 -2.64 -5.38
C LEU A 30 -1.91 -2.38 -5.01
N ILE A 31 -2.18 -2.16 -3.73
CA ILE A 31 -3.55 -1.98 -3.20
C ILE A 31 -3.77 -0.53 -2.75
N LEU A 32 -2.74 0.11 -2.18
CA LEU A 32 -2.83 1.46 -1.61
C LEU A 32 -1.66 2.33 -2.05
N GLY A 33 -1.93 3.60 -2.38
CA GLY A 33 -0.90 4.57 -2.75
C GLY A 33 -1.20 5.29 -4.08
N PRO A 34 -0.21 6.00 -4.64
CA PRO A 34 1.15 6.18 -4.13
C PRO A 34 1.21 7.07 -2.87
N TYR A 35 2.18 6.82 -2.00
CA TYR A 35 2.50 7.59 -0.81
C TYR A 35 3.85 8.30 -0.96
N PRO A 36 4.01 9.48 -0.34
CA PRO A 36 5.25 10.25 -0.46
C PRO A 36 6.43 9.65 0.32
N SER A 37 6.18 8.76 1.29
CA SER A 37 7.21 8.13 2.12
C SER A 37 6.78 6.77 2.66
N ARG A 38 7.76 5.97 3.09
CA ARG A 38 7.52 4.66 3.74
C ARG A 38 6.62 4.76 4.96
N GLU A 39 6.79 5.81 5.77
CA GLU A 39 6.00 6.04 6.98
C GLU A 39 4.53 6.33 6.64
N ALA A 40 4.27 7.16 5.62
CA ALA A 40 2.91 7.42 5.14
C ALA A 40 2.25 6.14 4.60
N ALA A 41 3.01 5.30 3.90
CA ALA A 41 2.52 3.99 3.46
C ALA A 41 2.23 3.05 4.63
N LEU A 42 3.09 3.00 5.65
CA LEU A 42 2.85 2.21 6.86
C LEU A 42 1.58 2.65 7.61
N VAL A 43 1.38 3.96 7.77
CA VAL A 43 0.15 4.50 8.38
C VAL A 43 -1.07 4.13 7.54
N GLY A 44 -1.01 4.31 6.22
CA GLY A 44 -2.10 3.95 5.31
C GLY A 44 -2.44 2.45 5.34
N ILE A 45 -1.42 1.59 5.34
CA ILE A 45 -1.55 0.13 5.47
C ILE A 45 -2.16 -0.25 6.83
N THR A 46 -1.67 0.36 7.91
CA THR A 46 -2.14 0.08 9.28
C THR A 46 -3.60 0.50 9.43
N ASN A 47 -3.97 1.69 8.95
CA ASN A 47 -5.36 2.16 8.96
C ASN A 47 -6.26 1.29 8.06
N HIS A 48 -5.75 0.80 6.94
CA HIS A 48 -6.51 -0.12 6.09
C HIS A 48 -6.73 -1.48 6.76
N GLY A 49 -5.72 -2.00 7.46
CA GLY A 49 -5.85 -3.22 8.28
C GLY A 49 -6.78 -3.03 9.49
N ALA A 50 -6.72 -1.87 10.14
CA ALA A 50 -7.57 -1.47 11.26
C ALA A 50 -8.99 -1.08 10.84
N GLY A 51 -9.25 -0.89 9.55
CA GLY A 51 -10.60 -0.76 8.99
C GLY A 51 -11.24 -2.10 8.60
N ALA A 52 -10.47 -3.19 8.63
CA ALA A 52 -10.96 -4.54 8.34
C ALA A 52 -11.41 -5.30 9.62
N GLU A 53 -11.19 -4.73 10.80
CA GLU A 53 -11.97 -5.03 12.00
C GLU A 53 -13.33 -4.34 11.88
N THR A 54 -14.18 -4.94 11.05
CA THR A 54 -15.64 -4.77 11.14
C THR A 54 -16.01 -4.84 12.63
N PRO A 55 -16.73 -3.87 13.22
CA PRO A 55 -17.30 -4.05 14.55
C PRO A 55 -18.25 -5.24 14.47
N ALA A 56 -17.81 -6.39 14.98
CA ALA A 56 -18.67 -7.54 15.16
C ALA A 56 -19.60 -7.25 16.34
N GLY A 57 -20.89 -7.11 16.05
CA GLY A 57 -21.98 -7.31 17.02
C GLY A 57 -22.53 -6.04 17.64
N ALA A 58 -23.68 -5.61 17.10
CA ALA A 58 -24.79 -5.12 17.91
C ALA A 58 -25.78 -6.28 18.12
#